data_AF-A0A534T109-F1
#
_entry.id   AF-A0A534T109-F1
#
_cell.length_a   1.000
_cell.length_b   1.000
_cell.length_c   1.000
_cell.angle_alpha   90.00
_cell.angle_beta   90.00
_cell.angle_gamma   90.00
#
_symmetry.space_group_name_H-M   'P 1'
#
loop_
_entity.id
_entity.type
_entity.pdbx_description
1 polymer ?
#
loop_
_entity_poly.entity_id
_entity_poly.type
_entity_poly.pdbx_seq_one_letter_code
_entity_poly.pdbx_strand_id
1 'polypeptide(L)'
;MIAVLKDAVECLEKYRDTRSTSGRVHYESAIEWVTDASTDWLFSFTNICDFLGFDPNYLRDVLLKRENKSAKPVHPRMLSLAAMGGQP
;
A
#
# COMPACT_ATOMS: atom_id res chain seq x y z
N MET A 1 -0.15 16.44 -6.23
CA MET A 1 -0.34 14.99 -5.98
C MET A 1 -0.03 14.57 -4.53
N ILE A 2 0.34 15.52 -3.66
CA ILE A 2 0.59 15.26 -2.23
C ILE A 2 -0.62 14.71 -1.48
N ALA A 3 -1.85 15.06 -1.90
CA ALA A 3 -3.08 14.56 -1.27
C ALA A 3 -3.19 13.03 -1.33
N VAL A 4 -2.82 12.41 -2.46
CA VAL A 4 -2.86 10.94 -2.63
C VAL A 4 -1.80 10.27 -1.77
N LEU A 5 -0.58 10.81 -1.76
CA LEU A 5 0.48 10.31 -0.88
C LEU A 5 0.08 10.42 0.59
N LYS A 6 -0.48 11.56 1.00
CA LYS A 6 -0.95 11.79 2.36
C LYS A 6 -2.07 10.83 2.75
N ASP A 7 -3.05 10.62 1.87
CA ASP A 7 -4.15 9.67 2.10
C ASP A 7 -3.63 8.24 2.31
N ALA A 8 -2.69 7.78 1.48
CA ALA A 8 -2.08 6.46 1.63
C ALA A 8 -1.32 6.33 2.97
N VAL A 9 -0.56 7.36 3.37
CA VAL A 9 0.13 7.38 4.67
C VAL A 9 -0.86 7.38 5.83
N GLU A 10 -1.92 8.18 5.76
CA GLU A 10 -2.98 8.21 6.78
C GLU A 10 -3.69 6.85 6.87
N CYS A 11 -3.89 6.16 5.75
CA CYS A 11 -4.43 4.81 5.70
C CYS A 11 -3.53 3.81 6.44
N LEU A 12 -2.22 3.84 6.17
CA LEU A 12 -1.24 3.01 6.87
C LEU A 12 -1.26 3.29 8.37
N GLU A 13 -1.23 4.55 8.78
CA GLU A 13 -1.22 4.93 10.20
C GLU A 13 -2.52 4.58 10.94
N LYS A 14 -3.67 4.79 10.29
CA LYS A 14 -4.99 4.56 10.88
C LYS A 14 -5.30 3.08 11.05
N TYR A 15 -4.86 2.25 10.11
CA TYR A 15 -5.23 0.83 10.08
C TYR A 15 -4.11 -0.12 10.55
N ARG A 16 -2.93 0.39 10.92
CA ARG A 16 -1.80 -0.38 11.44
C ARG A 16 -2.16 -1.40 12.52
N ASP A 17 -3.00 -1.01 13.48
CA ASP A 17 -3.40 -1.84 14.62
C ASP A 17 -4.87 -2.30 14.57
N THR A 18 -5.52 -2.15 13.42
CA THR A 18 -6.94 -2.50 13.30
C THR A 18 -7.18 -4.00 13.37
N ARG A 19 -8.23 -4.40 14.07
CA ARG A 19 -8.70 -5.80 14.11
C ARG A 19 -9.83 -6.06 13.12
N SER A 20 -10.36 -5.01 12.49
CA SER A 20 -11.49 -5.10 11.58
C SER A 20 -11.04 -5.55 10.18
N THR A 21 -11.75 -6.51 9.59
CA THR A 21 -11.45 -7.05 8.26
C THR A 21 -11.35 -5.94 7.19
N SER A 22 -12.29 -5.01 7.15
CA SER A 22 -12.28 -3.89 6.19
C SER A 22 -11.05 -2.99 6.36
N GLY A 23 -10.63 -2.74 7.60
CA GLY A 23 -9.42 -1.95 7.87
C GLY A 23 -8.15 -2.64 7.40
N ARG A 24 -8.08 -3.97 7.51
CA ARG A 24 -6.95 -4.77 7.00
C ARG A 24 -6.85 -4.71 5.48
N VAL A 25 -7.98 -4.77 4.77
CA VAL A 25 -8.01 -4.64 3.30
C VAL A 25 -7.47 -3.28 2.86
N HIS A 26 -7.89 -2.19 3.50
CA HIS A 26 -7.37 -0.86 3.20
C HIS A 26 -5.88 -0.73 3.49
N TYR A 27 -5.42 -1.32 4.60
CA TYR A 27 -4.01 -1.35 4.95
C TYR A 27 -3.16 -2.14 3.93
N GLU A 28 -3.61 -3.35 3.56
CA GLU A 28 -2.90 -4.20 2.60
C GLU A 28 -2.84 -3.56 1.21
N SER A 29 -3.94 -2.96 0.76
CA SER A 29 -3.97 -2.22 -0.52
C SER A 29 -3.01 -1.02 -0.50
N ALA A 30 -2.90 -0.30 0.62
CA ALA A 30 -1.95 0.80 0.76
C ALA A 30 -0.49 0.30 0.76
N ILE A 31 -0.20 -0.82 1.42
CA ILE A 31 1.13 -1.46 1.38
C ILE A 31 1.47 -1.88 -0.05
N GLU A 32 0.55 -2.58 -0.73
CA GLU A 32 0.74 -3.04 -2.10
C GLU A 32 1.09 -1.87 -3.02
N TRP A 33 0.33 -0.78 -2.94
CA TRP A 33 0.58 0.44 -3.71
C TRP A 33 1.94 1.08 -3.40
N VAL A 34 2.36 1.13 -2.13
CA VAL A 34 3.68 1.65 -1.74
C VAL A 34 4.80 0.75 -2.26
N THR A 35 4.62 -0.58 -2.24
CA THR A 35 5.62 -1.55 -2.69
C THR A 35 5.68 -1.73 -4.20
N ASP A 36 4.61 -1.37 -4.91
CA ASP A 36 4.53 -1.47 -6.37
C ASP A 36 5.61 -0.58 -7.02
N ALA A 37 6.51 -1.22 -7.76
CA ALA A 37 7.60 -0.54 -8.46
C ALA A 37 7.18 -0.01 -9.84
N SER A 38 5.94 -0.26 -10.27
CA SER A 38 5.45 0.14 -11.58
C SER A 38 5.45 1.66 -11.74
N THR A 39 5.74 2.13 -12.94
CA THR A 39 5.68 3.54 -13.35
C THR A 39 4.69 3.77 -14.49
N ASP A 40 3.95 2.73 -14.87
CA ASP A 40 2.99 2.74 -15.98
C ASP A 40 1.79 3.67 -15.69
N TRP A 41 1.39 3.79 -14.42
CA TRP A 41 0.25 4.61 -14.03
C TRP A 41 0.65 5.95 -13.44
N LEU A 42 -0.03 7.04 -13.84
CA LEU A 42 0.19 8.40 -13.33
C LEU A 42 0.13 8.52 -11.81
N PHE A 43 -0.66 7.68 -11.14
CA PHE A 43 -0.80 7.66 -9.68
C PHE A 43 -0.02 6.52 -9.02
N SER A 44 0.91 5.88 -9.73
CA SER A 44 1.86 4.96 -9.10
C SER A 44 2.68 5.71 -8.05
N PHE A 45 3.01 5.03 -6.95
CA PHE A 45 3.81 5.60 -5.87
C PHE A 45 5.11 6.24 -6.37
N THR A 46 5.81 5.57 -7.29
CA THR A 46 7.04 6.06 -7.92
C THR A 46 6.82 7.41 -8.61
N ASN A 47 5.78 7.52 -9.44
CA ASN A 47 5.48 8.74 -10.20
C ASN A 47 5.05 9.90 -9.30
N ILE A 48 4.29 9.61 -8.23
CA ILE A 48 3.92 10.63 -7.25
C ILE A 48 5.14 11.13 -6.48
N CYS A 49 6.04 10.23 -6.05
CA CYS A 49 7.27 10.62 -5.35
C CYS A 49 8.17 11.47 -6.25
N ASP A 50 8.40 11.04 -7.49
CA ASP A 50 9.20 11.78 -8.47
C ASP A 50 8.63 13.17 -8.73
N PHE A 51 7.32 13.28 -8.98
CA PHE A 51 6.63 14.55 -9.18
C PHE A 51 6.74 15.51 -7.98
N LEU A 52 6.80 14.96 -6.76
CA LEU A 52 6.95 15.74 -5.53
C LEU A 52 8.42 16.01 -5.17
N GLY A 53 9.39 15.44 -5.91
CA GLY A 53 10.82 15.58 -5.64
C GLY A 53 11.34 14.69 -4.50
N PHE A 54 10.63 13.61 -4.17
CA PHE A 54 11.05 12.60 -3.20
C PHE A 54 11.71 11.41 -3.88
N ASP A 55 12.75 10.85 -3.24
CA ASP A 55 13.28 9.55 -3.65
C ASP A 55 12.27 8.44 -3.25
N PRO A 56 11.69 7.70 -4.22
CA PRO A 56 10.69 6.70 -3.94
C PRO A 56 11.25 5.52 -3.14
N ASN A 57 12.52 5.15 -3.32
CA ASN A 57 13.11 4.01 -2.62
C ASN A 57 13.34 4.34 -1.14
N TYR A 58 13.82 5.54 -0.85
CA TYR A 58 13.97 6.07 0.49
C TYR A 58 12.63 6.16 1.21
N LEU A 59 11.61 6.70 0.54
CA LEU A 59 10.29 6.84 1.13
C LEU A 59 9.65 5.47 1.40
N ARG A 60 9.83 4.49 0.50
CA ARG A 60 9.46 3.08 0.73
C ARG A 60 10.13 2.50 1.96
N ASP A 61 11.46 2.62 2.08
CA ASP A 61 12.19 2.09 3.24
C ASP A 61 11.64 2.66 4.54
N VAL A 62 11.43 3.98 4.60
CA VAL A 62 10.91 4.65 5.80
C VAL A 62 9.49 4.17 6.16
N LEU A 63 8.61 4.05 5.17
CA LEU A 63 7.22 3.59 5.39
C LEU A 63 7.20 2.12 5.79
N LEU A 64 7.89 1.24 5.07
CA LEU A 64 7.90 -0.19 5.33
C LEU A 64 8.60 -0.54 6.66
N LYS A 65 9.69 0.15 7.00
CA LYS A 65 10.37 -0.01 8.29
C LYS A 65 9.49 0.41 9.46
N ARG A 66 8.61 1.39 9.26
CA ARG A 66 7.64 1.81 10.27
C ARG A 66 6.58 0.72 10.48
N GLU A 67 6.08 0.13 9.40
CA GLU A 67 5.07 -0.92 9.45
C GLU A 67 5.62 -2.26 9.98
N ASN A 68 6.86 -2.63 9.61
CA ASN A 68 7.50 -3.87 10.05
C ASN A 68 7.79 -3.88 11.57
N LYS A 69 7.90 -2.71 12.20
CA LYS A 69 8.02 -2.60 13.68
C LYS A 69 6.73 -2.95 14.42
N SER A 70 5.59 -2.89 13.73
CA SER A 70 4.27 -3.20 14.28
C SER A 70 3.70 -4.53 13.78
N ALA A 71 4.43 -5.24 12.90
CA ALA A 71 4.04 -6.53 12.38
C ALA A 71 4.09 -7.62 13.48
N LYS A 72 3.01 -7.71 14.27
CA LYS A 72 2.62 -8.97 14.90
C LYS A 72 2.07 -9.86 13.77
N PRO A 73 2.50 -11.14 13.65
CA PRO A 73 2.23 -11.95 12.47
C PRO A 73 0.73 -12.08 12.25
N VAL A 74 0.23 -11.46 11.19
CA VAL A 74 -1.11 -11.70 10.68
C VAL A 74 -1.08 -13.01 9.92
N HIS A 75 -1.77 -14.02 10.46
CA HIS A 75 -2.03 -15.27 9.77
C HIS A 75 -2.61 -14.97 8.37
N PRO A 76 -2.03 -15.54 7.29
CA PRO A 76 -2.61 -15.43 5.97
C PRO A 76 -3.92 -16.21 5.98
N ARG A 77 -5.05 -15.49 6.03
CA ARG A 77 -6.34 -16.08 5.72
C ARG A 77 -6.61 -15.75 4.27
N MET A 78 -6.31 -16.73 3.42
CA MET A 78 -6.69 -16.83 2.01
C MET A 78 -7.92 -15.97 1.68
N LEU A 79 -7.73 -14.94 0.85
CA LEU A 79 -8.76 -14.55 -0.09
C LEU A 79 -8.45 -15.24 -1.42
N SER A 80 -9.00 -16.44 -1.57
CA SER A 80 -9.26 -16.98 -2.89
C SER A 80 -10.29 -16.08 -3.55
N LEU A 81 -9.88 -15.25 -4.50
CA LEU A 81 -10.81 -14.71 -5.49
C LEU A 81 -10.72 -15.60 -6.73
N ALA A 82 -11.45 -16.71 -6.67
CA ALA A 82 -11.91 -17.38 -7.88
C ALA A 82 -13.08 -16.59 -8.46
N ALA A 83 -13.25 -16.70 -9.79
CA ALA A 83 -14.36 -16.25 -10.64
C ALA A 83 -14.13 -14.90 -11.36
N MET A 84 -14.33 -14.72 -12.67
CA MET A 84 -14.82 -15.56 -13.78
C MET A 84 -14.58 -14.81 -15.11
N GLY A 85 -14.37 -15.56 -16.20
CA GLY A 85 -14.62 -15.16 -17.59
C GLY A 85 -13.42 -14.50 -18.28
N GLY A 86 -12.95 -14.89 -19.46
CA GLY A 86 -13.60 -15.66 -20.51
C GLY A 86 -13.45 -14.93 -21.85
N GLN A 87 -12.25 -15.04 -22.46
CA GLN A 87 -11.97 -15.04 -23.92
C GLN A 87 -12.30 -13.76 -24.74
N PRO A 88 -11.91 -13.73 -26.03
CA PRO A 88 -10.59 -13.48 -26.62
C PRO A 88 -10.40 -12.02 -27.09
#